data_AF-A0A1S1TFB2-F1
#
_entry.id   AF-A0A1S1TFB2-F1
#
_cell.length_a   1.000
_cell.length_b   1.000
_cell.length_c   1.000
_cell.angle_alpha   90.00
_cell.angle_beta   90.00
_cell.angle_gamma   90.00
#
_symmetry.space_group_name_H-M   'P 1'
#
loop_
_entity.id
_entity.type
_entity.pdbx_description
1 polymer ?
#
loop_
_entity_poly.entity_id
_entity_poly.type
_entity_poly.pdbx_seq_one_letter_code
_entity_poly.pdbx_strand_id
1 'polypeptide(L)'
;MKLSKILMLAALPLALAACSASTKSVSPVKPPQIARPDSALLKACARPADLGTEPLTQEQVEDLWITDREALLACYRRHLALRNFIIDRDNALRGEGGK
;
A
#
# COMPACT_ATOMS: atom_id res chain seq x y z
N MET A 1 -0.35 24.59 -54.82
CA MET A 1 -0.57 23.27 -54.18
C MET A 1 0.71 22.46 -53.88
N LYS A 2 1.88 22.73 -54.51
CA LYS A 2 3.13 22.01 -54.23
C LYS A 2 3.87 22.50 -52.96
N LEU A 3 3.92 23.82 -52.73
CA LEU A 3 4.62 24.42 -51.58
C LEU A 3 4.00 24.07 -50.22
N SER A 4 2.66 24.12 -50.10
CA SER A 4 1.96 23.80 -48.84
C SER A 4 2.15 22.33 -48.43
N LYS A 5 2.28 21.41 -49.40
CA LYS A 5 2.58 19.99 -49.13
C LYS A 5 4.02 19.80 -48.65
N ILE A 6 4.97 20.51 -49.25
CA ILE A 6 6.40 20.47 -48.84
C ILE A 6 6.56 21.04 -47.43
N LEU A 7 5.83 22.13 -47.09
CA LEU A 7 5.85 22.72 -45.75
C LEU A 7 5.30 21.77 -44.67
N MET A 8 4.22 21.05 -44.99
CA MET A 8 3.63 20.04 -44.10
C MET A 8 4.53 18.81 -43.89
N LEU A 9 5.20 18.34 -44.96
CA LEU A 9 6.13 17.21 -44.91
C LEU A 9 7.41 17.54 -44.11
N ALA A 10 7.85 18.79 -44.12
CA ALA A 10 9.00 19.24 -43.32
C ALA A 10 8.65 19.47 -41.84
N ALA A 11 7.41 19.81 -41.50
CA ALA A 11 6.98 20.02 -40.12
C ALA A 11 6.77 18.71 -39.32
N LEU A 12 6.40 17.62 -40.02
CA LEU A 12 6.12 16.32 -39.42
C LEU A 12 7.33 15.68 -38.69
N PRO A 13 8.58 15.69 -39.23
CA PRO A 13 9.74 15.15 -38.52
C PRO A 13 10.20 16.02 -37.33
N LEU A 14 9.94 17.34 -37.35
CA LEU A 14 10.26 18.20 -36.19
C LEU A 14 9.33 17.95 -35.00
N ALA A 15 8.07 17.59 -35.24
CA ALA A 15 7.12 17.23 -34.18
C ALA A 15 7.48 15.90 -33.50
N LEU A 16 8.02 14.91 -34.24
CA LEU A 16 8.44 13.63 -33.67
C LEU A 16 9.68 13.75 -32.77
N ALA A 17 10.64 14.63 -33.11
CA ALA A 17 11.87 14.81 -32.34
C ALA A 17 11.62 15.44 -30.95
N ALA A 18 10.54 16.22 -30.79
CA ALA A 18 10.19 16.84 -29.51
C ALA A 18 9.72 15.81 -28.46
N CYS A 19 9.14 14.69 -28.87
CA CYS A 19 8.76 13.60 -27.95
C CYS A 19 9.99 12.81 -27.44
N SER A 20 11.11 12.85 -28.16
CA SER A 20 12.35 12.16 -27.77
C SER A 20 13.12 12.89 -26.66
N ALA A 21 12.95 14.21 -26.52
CA ALA A 21 13.59 15.01 -25.47
C ALA A 21 12.84 14.96 -24.12
N SER A 22 11.54 14.64 -24.14
CA SER A 22 10.68 14.60 -22.95
C SER A 22 10.75 13.28 -22.17
N THR A 23 11.48 12.28 -22.67
CA THR A 23 11.69 11.00 -21.99
C THR A 23 13.17 10.75 -21.77
N LYS A 24 13.82 11.60 -20.97
CA LYS A 24 15.07 11.17 -20.31
C LYS A 24 14.73 10.05 -19.33
N SER A 25 14.60 8.82 -19.82
CA SER A 25 14.66 7.63 -19.00
C SER A 25 16.10 7.50 -18.51
N VAL A 26 16.35 8.03 -17.31
CA VAL A 26 17.64 7.90 -16.61
C VAL A 26 17.86 6.44 -16.29
N SER A 27 18.37 5.64 -17.23
CA SER A 27 18.66 4.23 -16.95
C SER A 27 20.02 4.09 -16.26
N PRO A 28 20.11 3.26 -15.21
CA PRO A 28 19.04 2.52 -14.57
C PRO A 28 18.36 3.39 -13.49
N VAL A 29 17.05 3.64 -13.63
CA VAL A 29 16.27 4.19 -12.50
C VAL A 29 16.16 3.07 -11.49
N LYS A 30 16.97 3.11 -10.43
CA LYS A 30 16.82 2.19 -9.30
C LYS A 30 15.36 2.28 -8.84
N PRO A 31 14.62 1.15 -8.75
CA PRO A 31 13.24 1.17 -8.30
C PRO A 31 13.14 1.90 -6.96
N PRO A 32 12.09 2.74 -6.76
CA PRO A 32 11.89 3.40 -5.49
C PRO A 32 11.87 2.34 -4.38
N GLN A 33 12.70 2.55 -3.36
CA GLN A 33 12.75 1.65 -2.22
C GLN A 33 11.57 1.99 -1.31
N ILE A 34 10.52 1.18 -1.39
CA ILE A 34 9.32 1.36 -0.57
C ILE A 34 9.58 0.69 0.78
N ALA A 35 9.49 1.45 1.86
CA ALA A 35 9.60 0.91 3.21
C ALA A 35 8.54 -0.18 3.44
N ARG A 36 8.96 -1.31 3.99
CA ARG A 36 8.06 -2.40 4.38
C ARG A 36 7.48 -2.11 5.77
N PRO A 37 6.21 -2.44 6.04
CA PRO A 37 5.70 -2.39 7.41
C PRO A 37 6.48 -3.36 8.30
N ASP A 38 6.50 -3.09 9.61
CA ASP A 38 6.99 -4.03 10.60
C ASP A 38 6.27 -5.38 10.43
N SER A 39 7.03 -6.47 10.39
CA SER A 39 6.53 -7.85 10.30
C SER A 39 5.52 -8.19 11.40
N ALA A 40 5.62 -7.56 12.59
CA ALA A 40 4.67 -7.73 13.67
C ALA A 40 3.26 -7.28 13.27
N LEU A 41 3.13 -6.30 12.37
CA LEU A 41 1.85 -5.80 11.86
C LEU A 41 1.19 -6.76 10.87
N LEU A 42 1.97 -7.64 10.25
CA LEU A 42 1.52 -8.63 9.27
C LEU A 42 1.11 -9.96 9.90
N LYS A 43 1.28 -10.12 11.22
CA LYS A 43 0.88 -11.33 11.94
C LYS A 43 -0.63 -11.54 11.84
N ALA A 44 -1.04 -12.78 11.58
CA ALA A 44 -2.43 -13.19 11.62
C ALA A 44 -3.05 -12.94 13.01
N CYS A 45 -4.36 -12.75 13.05
CA CYS A 45 -5.08 -12.67 14.32
C CYS A 45 -5.25 -14.06 14.93
N ALA A 46 -5.36 -14.11 16.25
CA ALA A 46 -5.70 -15.35 16.93
C ALA A 46 -7.07 -15.84 16.43
N ARG A 47 -7.23 -17.16 16.37
CA ARG A 47 -8.55 -17.75 16.13
C ARG A 47 -9.41 -17.59 17.39
N PRO A 48 -10.74 -17.64 17.26
CA PRO A 48 -11.63 -17.71 18.41
C PRO A 48 -11.19 -18.79 19.40
N ALA A 49 -11.48 -18.56 20.69
CA ALA A 49 -11.18 -19.52 21.74
C ALA A 49 -11.80 -20.91 21.44
N ASP A 50 -11.02 -21.97 21.66
CA ASP A 50 -11.50 -23.34 21.53
C ASP A 50 -12.27 -23.73 22.79
N LEU A 51 -13.55 -24.08 22.63
CA LEU A 51 -14.44 -24.42 23.73
C LEU A 51 -14.35 -25.89 24.14
N GLY A 52 -13.71 -26.74 23.31
CA GLY A 52 -13.69 -28.19 23.52
C GLY A 52 -15.09 -28.82 23.44
N THR A 53 -15.24 -29.99 24.06
CA THR A 53 -16.49 -30.79 24.05
C THR A 53 -17.12 -30.98 25.42
N GLU A 54 -16.38 -30.64 26.49
CA GLU A 54 -16.85 -30.83 27.85
C GLU A 54 -17.70 -29.65 28.32
N PRO A 55 -18.63 -29.85 29.27
CA PRO A 55 -19.37 -28.77 29.89
C PRO A 55 -18.42 -27.79 30.59
N LEU A 56 -18.57 -26.50 30.27
CA LEU A 56 -17.83 -25.42 30.91
C LEU A 56 -18.55 -24.93 32.16
N THR A 57 -17.79 -24.63 33.20
CA THR A 57 -18.26 -23.85 34.35
C THR A 57 -18.40 -22.37 33.98
N GLN A 58 -19.17 -21.62 34.76
CA GLN A 58 -19.35 -20.18 34.55
C GLN A 58 -18.00 -19.43 34.55
N GLU A 59 -17.12 -19.73 35.50
CA GLU A 59 -15.78 -19.13 35.61
C GLU A 59 -14.95 -19.36 34.34
N GLN A 60 -14.95 -20.60 33.82
CA GLN A 60 -14.24 -20.91 32.58
C GLN A 60 -14.78 -20.16 31.37
N VAL A 61 -16.10 -19.98 31.28
CA VAL A 61 -16.71 -19.20 30.19
C VAL A 61 -16.29 -17.73 30.27
N GLU A 62 -16.25 -17.16 31.47
CA GLU A 62 -15.84 -15.77 31.68
C GLU A 62 -14.37 -15.55 31.29
N ASP A 63 -13.47 -16.45 31.68
CA ASP A 63 -12.05 -16.39 31.32
C ASP A 63 -11.82 -16.50 29.80
N LEU A 64 -12.53 -17.42 29.15
CA LEU A 64 -12.49 -17.58 27.69
C LEU A 64 -12.98 -16.30 26.99
N TRP A 65 -14.04 -15.68 27.52
CA TRP A 65 -14.60 -14.46 26.94
C TRP A 65 -13.65 -13.27 27.10
N ILE A 66 -13.02 -13.10 28.26
CA ILE A 66 -12.01 -12.07 28.50
C ILE A 66 -10.84 -12.25 27.53
N THR A 67 -10.31 -13.47 27.44
CA THR A 67 -9.17 -13.81 26.57
C THR A 67 -9.48 -13.51 25.10
N ASP A 68 -10.64 -13.94 24.62
CA ASP A 68 -11.07 -13.69 23.24
C ASP A 68 -11.20 -12.18 22.96
N ARG A 69 -11.79 -11.43 23.89
CA ARG A 69 -11.95 -9.98 23.77
C ARG A 69 -10.60 -9.26 23.72
N GLU A 70 -9.64 -9.65 24.54
CA GLU A 70 -8.29 -9.11 24.51
C GLU A 70 -7.58 -9.41 23.19
N ALA A 71 -7.71 -10.64 22.69
CA ALA A 71 -7.13 -11.05 21.41
C ALA A 71 -7.72 -10.24 20.23
N LEU A 72 -9.04 -10.01 20.24
CA LEU A 72 -9.73 -9.17 19.25
C LEU A 72 -9.25 -7.72 19.29
N LEU A 73 -9.11 -7.14 20.47
CA LEU A 73 -8.62 -5.77 20.62
C LEU A 73 -7.15 -5.63 20.16
N ALA A 74 -6.30 -6.61 20.48
CA ALA A 74 -4.92 -6.64 20.02
C ALA A 74 -4.82 -6.76 18.49
N CYS A 75 -5.64 -7.63 17.89
CA CYS A 75 -5.79 -7.77 16.45
C CYS A 75 -6.22 -6.44 15.79
N TYR A 76 -7.28 -5.81 16.31
CA TYR A 76 -7.79 -4.53 15.83
C TYR A 76 -6.71 -3.44 15.85
N ARG A 77 -6.02 -3.27 16.98
CA ARG A 77 -4.95 -2.25 17.13
C ARG A 77 -3.83 -2.45 16.11
N ARG A 78 -3.42 -3.70 15.89
CA ARG A 78 -2.38 -4.05 14.91
C ARG A 78 -2.80 -3.72 13.48
N HIS A 79 -4.01 -4.09 13.07
CA HIS A 79 -4.51 -3.80 11.73
C HIS A 79 -4.76 -2.30 11.52
N LEU A 80 -5.20 -1.58 12.55
CA LEU A 80 -5.29 -0.13 12.51
C LEU A 80 -3.91 0.50 12.29
N ALA A 81 -2.89 0.05 13.01
CA ALA A 81 -1.51 0.52 12.83
C ALA A 81 -0.97 0.20 11.42
N LEU A 82 -1.25 -0.99 10.88
CA LEU A 82 -0.89 -1.36 9.51
C LEU A 82 -1.57 -0.44 8.48
N ARG A 83 -2.87 -0.18 8.63
CA ARG A 83 -3.61 0.74 7.77
C ARG A 83 -2.99 2.13 7.81
N ASN A 84 -2.71 2.65 9.01
CA ASN A 84 -2.12 3.99 9.17
C ASN A 84 -0.74 4.06 8.51
N PHE A 85 0.12 3.06 8.71
CA PHE A 85 1.41 2.96 8.01
C PHE A 85 1.26 3.05 6.49
N ILE A 86 0.29 2.33 5.90
CA ILE A 86 0.03 2.36 4.45
C ILE A 86 -0.42 3.75 4.01
N ILE A 87 -1.35 4.37 4.75
CA ILE A 87 -1.83 5.72 4.46
C ILE A 87 -0.68 6.73 4.52
N ASP A 88 0.12 6.71 5.57
CA ASP A 88 1.23 7.64 5.77
C ASP A 88 2.28 7.49 4.66
N ARG A 89 2.63 6.25 4.32
CA ARG A 89 3.52 5.92 3.20
C ARG A 89 2.96 6.47 1.88
N ASP A 90 1.69 6.23 1.61
CA ASP A 90 1.08 6.64 0.34
C ASP A 90 0.92 8.17 0.25
N ASN A 91 0.64 8.84 1.37
CA ASN A 91 0.65 10.32 1.45
C ASN A 91 2.05 10.89 1.19
N ALA A 92 3.09 10.27 1.78
CA ALA A 92 4.47 10.68 1.53
C ALA A 92 4.86 10.51 0.05
N LEU A 93 4.44 9.42 -0.59
CA LEU A 93 4.66 9.18 -2.02
C LEU A 93 3.93 10.20 -2.92
N ARG A 94 2.77 10.71 -2.49
CA ARG A 94 2.04 11.79 -3.17
C ARG A 94 2.62 13.18 -2.92
N GLY A 95 3.56 13.33 -2.00
CA GLY A 95 4.05 14.64 -1.55
C GLY A 95 3.09 15.38 -0.62
N GLU A 96 2.10 14.70 -0.07
CA GLU A 96 1.10 15.24 0.86
C GLU A 96 1.55 15.19 2.33
N GLY A 97 2.62 14.42 2.62
CA GLY A 97 3.17 14.24 3.97
C GLY A 97 4.11 15.35 4.46
N GLY A 98 4.27 16.43 3.69
CA GLY A 98 5.15 17.56 4.00
C GLY A 98 4.39 18.89 4.00
N LYS A 99 3.72 19.19 5.11
CA LYS A 99 3.36 20.54 5.55
C LYS A 99 3.70 20.68 7.03
#